data_AF-A0A316QIT1-F1
#
_entry.id   AF-A0A316QIT1-F1
#
_cell.length_a   1.000
_cell.length_b   1.000
_cell.length_c   1.000
_cell.angle_alpha   90.00
_cell.angle_beta   90.00
_cell.angle_gamma   90.00
#
_symmetry.space_group_name_H-M   'P 1'
#
loop_
_entity.id
_entity.type
_entity.pdbx_description
1 polymer ?
#
loop_
_entity_poly.entity_id
_entity_poly.type
_entity_poly.pdbx_seq_one_letter_code
_entity_poly.pdbx_strand_id
1 'polypeptide(L)'
;MKYLTKEWLNTELLSYTYSQIKISKKTEKYDEGYYQKLYKKICKLYIAAERGEELYQDPQEELRKIEESIAEPNITEEERAKRIRYKRDFISLNADRIKRGTYFKFDEKVVEQDFAVKIQQDIELYKKLPQEILCKIADLRVFALGYTSVEVKKLLKPYCAEQERISRRLRKIAQEETEKAEAHLSEDIGINDCTDTVILGIREKQEGIYIDVDLGGTLFVENGKIIEQELKEVYRWNPHIPNSGLSIILASELHYTNEKFELHFLIENVNEKNESQVGYLTLRGTDIKEIVTSEEV
;
A
#
# COMPACT_ATOMS: atom_id res chain seq x y z
N MET A 1 -8.57 10.19 21.19
CA MET A 1 -8.48 8.73 21.46
C MET A 1 -8.33 8.07 20.10
N LYS A 2 -7.34 7.21 19.88
CA LYS A 2 -7.11 6.66 18.54
C LYS A 2 -8.00 5.48 18.22
N TYR A 3 -8.64 5.47 17.04
CA TYR A 3 -9.46 4.35 16.57
C TYR A 3 -8.69 3.50 15.54
N LEU A 4 -8.00 4.15 14.61
CA LEU A 4 -7.22 3.52 13.55
C LEU A 4 -5.81 3.14 14.03
N THR A 5 -5.77 2.18 14.96
CA THR A 5 -4.54 1.73 15.59
C THR A 5 -3.81 0.62 14.80
N LYS A 6 -2.58 0.27 15.22
CA LYS A 6 -1.89 -0.94 14.74
C LYS A 6 -2.69 -2.23 14.97
N GLU A 7 -3.49 -2.30 16.03
CA GLU A 7 -4.39 -3.44 16.29
C GLU A 7 -5.55 -3.46 15.30
N TRP A 8 -6.11 -2.29 14.99
CA TRP A 8 -7.09 -2.13 13.92
C TRP A 8 -6.51 -2.54 12.56
N LEU A 9 -5.28 -2.13 12.22
CA LEU A 9 -4.62 -2.56 10.99
C LEU A 9 -4.50 -4.09 10.90
N ASN A 10 -4.09 -4.75 11.98
CA ASN A 10 -4.04 -6.22 12.01
C ASN A 10 -5.43 -6.83 11.81
N THR A 11 -6.46 -6.26 12.44
CA THR A 11 -7.86 -6.68 12.28
C THR A 11 -8.30 -6.57 10.82
N GLU A 12 -8.00 -5.43 10.19
CA GLU A 12 -8.31 -5.15 8.79
C GLU A 12 -7.61 -6.15 7.87
N LEU A 13 -6.29 -6.31 8.00
CA LEU A 13 -5.52 -7.23 7.15
C LEU A 13 -6.00 -8.69 7.31
N LEU A 14 -6.27 -9.13 8.55
CA LEU A 14 -6.75 -10.48 8.80
C LEU A 14 -8.15 -10.73 8.24
N SER A 15 -9.00 -9.71 8.12
CA SER A 15 -10.35 -9.82 7.55
C SER A 15 -10.36 -10.36 6.11
N TYR A 16 -9.31 -10.07 5.33
CA TYR A 16 -9.20 -10.51 3.93
C TYR A 16 -8.67 -11.94 3.77
N THR A 17 -8.15 -12.55 4.84
CA THR A 17 -7.49 -13.87 4.77
C THR A 17 -8.40 -14.94 4.15
N TYR A 18 -9.70 -14.93 4.49
CA TYR A 18 -10.65 -15.89 3.92
C TYR A 18 -10.86 -15.71 2.42
N SER A 19 -10.77 -14.52 1.82
CA SER A 19 -10.95 -14.40 0.36
C SER A 19 -9.70 -14.83 -0.41
N GLN A 20 -8.52 -14.64 0.19
CA GLN A 20 -7.22 -14.85 -0.47
C GLN A 20 -6.73 -16.31 -0.43
N ILE A 21 -7.06 -17.06 0.61
CA ILE A 21 -6.50 -18.41 0.82
C ILE A 21 -7.26 -19.51 0.07
N LYS A 22 -6.60 -20.56 -0.44
CA LYS A 22 -7.21 -21.67 -1.19
C LYS A 22 -7.14 -22.98 -0.43
N ILE A 23 -8.06 -23.90 -0.71
CA ILE A 23 -8.06 -25.23 -0.08
C ILE A 23 -7.06 -26.15 -0.79
N SER A 24 -6.27 -26.92 -0.02
CA SER A 24 -5.44 -28.02 -0.53
C SER A 24 -5.36 -29.16 0.48
N LYS A 25 -5.64 -30.40 0.05
CA LYS A 25 -5.55 -31.60 0.92
C LYS A 25 -4.14 -31.84 1.48
N LYS A 26 -3.11 -31.32 0.80
CA LYS A 26 -1.70 -31.46 1.23
C LYS A 26 -1.34 -30.58 2.43
N THR A 27 -2.27 -29.76 2.93
CA THR A 27 -2.07 -28.85 4.07
C THR A 27 -2.59 -29.41 5.39
N GLU A 28 -3.17 -30.62 5.38
CA GLU A 28 -3.66 -31.30 6.60
C GLU A 28 -2.52 -31.80 7.49
N LYS A 29 -1.30 -31.88 6.95
CA LYS A 29 -0.09 -32.32 7.65
C LYS A 29 1.10 -31.47 7.19
N TYR A 30 2.09 -31.36 8.06
CA TYR A 30 3.37 -30.74 7.72
C TYR A 30 4.09 -31.57 6.64
N ASP A 31 4.52 -30.90 5.56
CA ASP A 31 5.26 -31.52 4.44
C ASP A 31 6.23 -30.48 3.85
N GLU A 32 7.50 -30.61 4.22
CA GLU A 32 8.58 -29.73 3.75
C GLU A 32 8.77 -29.79 2.23
N GLY A 33 8.62 -30.98 1.63
CA GLY A 33 8.75 -31.14 0.18
C GLY A 33 7.62 -30.45 -0.57
N TYR A 34 6.41 -30.48 -0.03
CA TYR A 34 5.29 -29.72 -0.56
C TYR A 34 5.51 -28.22 -0.43
N TYR A 35 5.93 -27.73 0.74
CA TYR A 35 6.26 -26.32 0.95
C TYR A 35 7.30 -25.83 -0.08
N GLN A 36 8.45 -26.50 -0.22
CA GLN A 36 9.51 -26.08 -1.14
C GLN A 36 9.03 -26.03 -2.60
N LYS A 37 8.23 -27.02 -3.03
CA LYS A 37 7.67 -27.04 -4.39
C LYS A 37 6.68 -25.88 -4.60
N LEU A 38 5.84 -25.62 -3.60
CA LEU A 38 4.85 -24.56 -3.66
C LEU A 38 5.49 -23.16 -3.65
N TYR A 39 6.46 -22.95 -2.77
CA TYR A 39 7.25 -21.72 -2.67
C TYR A 39 7.90 -21.39 -4.01
N LYS A 40 8.65 -22.33 -4.60
CA LYS A 40 9.28 -22.15 -5.92
C LYS A 40 8.28 -21.84 -7.02
N LYS A 41 7.09 -22.46 -6.98
CA LYS A 41 6.04 -22.19 -7.97
C LYS A 41 5.50 -20.76 -7.84
N ILE A 42 5.18 -20.32 -6.62
CA ILE A 42 4.57 -19.02 -6.38
C ILE A 42 5.59 -17.90 -6.58
N CYS A 43 6.82 -18.09 -6.11
CA CYS A 43 7.92 -17.16 -6.36
C CYS A 43 8.14 -16.93 -7.86
N LYS A 44 8.10 -17.99 -8.69
CA LYS A 44 8.17 -17.84 -10.16
C LYS A 44 7.01 -17.05 -10.76
N LEU A 45 5.79 -17.22 -10.22
CA LEU A 45 4.63 -16.43 -10.68
C LEU A 45 4.76 -14.97 -10.27
N TYR A 46 5.28 -14.72 -9.06
CA TYR A 46 5.56 -13.39 -8.56
C TYR A 46 6.62 -12.69 -9.43
N ILE A 47 7.76 -13.32 -9.67
CA ILE A 47 8.81 -12.82 -10.58
C ILE A 47 8.26 -12.52 -11.97
N ALA A 48 7.39 -13.38 -12.51
CA ALA A 48 6.80 -13.16 -13.83
C ALA A 48 5.84 -11.96 -13.86
N ALA A 49 5.08 -11.74 -12.79
CA ALA A 49 4.22 -10.57 -12.65
C ALA A 49 5.04 -9.28 -12.52
N GLU A 50 6.01 -9.25 -11.60
CA GLU A 50 6.92 -8.12 -11.38
C GLU A 50 7.70 -7.76 -12.64
N ARG A 51 8.15 -8.76 -13.42
CA ARG A 51 8.81 -8.50 -14.70
C ARG A 51 7.90 -7.79 -15.70
N GLY A 52 6.59 -7.99 -15.60
CA GLY A 52 5.60 -7.35 -16.46
C GLY A 52 5.31 -5.89 -16.09
N GLU A 53 5.79 -5.41 -14.95
CA GLU A 53 5.56 -4.02 -14.53
C GLU A 53 6.20 -3.03 -15.51
N GLU A 54 5.49 -1.93 -15.75
CA GLU A 54 5.84 -0.97 -16.81
C GLU A 54 7.25 -0.44 -16.63
N LEU A 55 7.69 -0.20 -15.40
CA LEU A 55 8.99 0.39 -15.06
C LEU A 55 10.22 -0.42 -15.52
N TYR A 56 10.04 -1.73 -15.74
CA TYR A 56 11.08 -2.62 -16.26
C TYR A 56 11.02 -2.82 -17.79
N GLN A 57 9.98 -2.31 -18.45
CA GLN A 57 9.81 -2.38 -19.89
C GLN A 57 10.48 -1.19 -20.58
N ASP A 58 11.08 -1.43 -21.74
CA ASP A 58 11.60 -0.36 -22.60
C ASP A 58 10.41 0.40 -23.22
N PRO A 59 10.19 1.69 -22.86
CA PRO A 59 9.04 2.43 -23.34
C PRO A 59 9.03 2.66 -24.85
N GLN A 60 10.20 2.65 -25.51
CA GLN A 60 10.30 2.78 -26.97
C GLN A 60 9.92 1.46 -27.66
N GLU A 61 10.32 0.33 -27.08
CA GLU A 61 9.95 -0.99 -27.59
C GLU A 61 8.46 -1.27 -27.39
N GLU A 62 7.89 -0.88 -26.25
CA GLU A 62 6.44 -0.97 -26.03
C GLU A 62 5.68 -0.09 -27.01
N LEU A 63 6.14 1.15 -27.25
CA LEU A 63 5.54 2.02 -28.26
C LEU A 63 5.58 1.38 -29.66
N ARG A 64 6.69 0.73 -30.04
CA ARG A 64 6.80 -0.01 -31.30
C ARG A 64 5.79 -1.15 -31.40
N LYS A 65 5.66 -1.97 -30.35
CA LYS A 65 4.65 -3.06 -30.29
C LYS A 65 3.23 -2.53 -30.41
N ILE A 66 2.94 -1.37 -29.80
CA ILE A 66 1.65 -0.70 -29.93
C ILE A 66 1.41 -0.29 -31.39
N GLU A 67 2.41 0.29 -32.06
CA GLU A 67 2.33 0.65 -33.48
C GLU A 67 2.11 -0.56 -34.39
N GLU A 68 2.83 -1.66 -34.15
CA GLU A 68 2.64 -2.93 -34.84
C GLU A 68 1.25 -3.50 -34.63
N SER A 69 0.73 -3.44 -33.39
CA SER A 69 -0.64 -3.86 -33.09
C SER A 69 -1.67 -3.00 -33.82
N ILE A 70 -1.43 -1.69 -33.98
CA ILE A 70 -2.32 -0.84 -34.79
C ILE A 70 -2.24 -1.27 -36.25
N ALA A 71 -1.06 -1.60 -36.76
CA ALA A 71 -0.85 -2.03 -38.15
C ALA A 71 -1.36 -3.45 -38.46
N GLU A 72 -1.85 -4.21 -37.48
CA GLU A 72 -2.28 -5.59 -37.65
C GLU A 72 -3.38 -5.73 -38.75
N PRO A 73 -3.22 -6.67 -39.70
CA PRO A 73 -4.24 -6.93 -40.70
C PRO A 73 -5.45 -7.62 -40.06
N ASN A 74 -6.64 -7.41 -40.63
CA ASN A 74 -7.90 -8.05 -40.23
C ASN A 74 -8.48 -7.62 -38.86
N ILE A 75 -8.06 -6.49 -38.30
CA ILE A 75 -8.78 -5.85 -37.19
C ILE A 75 -9.87 -4.90 -37.70
N THR A 76 -10.94 -4.74 -36.94
CA THR A 76 -12.02 -3.81 -37.28
C THR A 76 -11.58 -2.36 -37.09
N GLU A 77 -12.26 -1.42 -37.75
CA GLU A 77 -12.00 0.02 -37.55
C GLU A 77 -12.25 0.47 -36.11
N GLU A 78 -13.22 -0.13 -35.42
CA GLU A 78 -13.48 0.16 -34.01
C GLU A 78 -12.31 -0.28 -33.12
N GLU A 79 -11.76 -1.47 -33.36
CA GLU A 79 -10.60 -1.99 -32.65
C GLU A 79 -9.34 -1.16 -32.93
N ARG A 80 -9.13 -0.79 -34.20
CA ARG A 80 -8.06 0.13 -34.60
C ARG A 80 -8.16 1.47 -33.87
N ALA A 81 -9.37 2.04 -33.78
CA ALA A 81 -9.61 3.28 -33.04
C ALA A 81 -9.35 3.12 -31.53
N LYS A 82 -9.67 1.97 -30.92
CA LYS A 82 -9.32 1.67 -29.51
C LYS A 82 -7.81 1.65 -29.30
N ARG A 83 -7.06 0.96 -30.17
CA ARG A 83 -5.59 0.88 -30.09
C ARG A 83 -4.92 2.24 -30.30
N ILE A 84 -5.45 3.09 -31.18
CA ILE A 84 -4.98 4.48 -31.36
C ILE A 84 -5.20 5.32 -30.09
N ARG A 85 -6.35 5.15 -29.40
CA ARG A 85 -6.58 5.82 -28.12
C ARG A 85 -5.60 5.31 -27.06
N TYR A 86 -5.43 4.00 -26.95
CA TYR A 86 -4.44 3.39 -26.05
C TYR A 86 -3.02 3.93 -26.30
N LYS A 87 -2.60 4.06 -27.56
CA LYS A 87 -1.32 4.69 -27.92
C LYS A 87 -1.21 6.12 -27.37
N ARG A 88 -2.27 6.93 -27.50
CA ARG A 88 -2.29 8.31 -27.00
C ARG A 88 -2.14 8.33 -25.48
N ASP A 89 -2.90 7.50 -24.78
CA ASP A 89 -2.87 7.41 -23.33
C ASP A 89 -1.49 6.93 -22.85
N PHE A 90 -0.93 5.90 -23.49
CA PHE A 90 0.43 5.42 -23.23
C PHE A 90 1.47 6.52 -23.40
N ILE A 91 1.45 7.27 -24.51
CA ILE A 91 2.39 8.39 -24.75
C ILE A 91 2.25 9.44 -23.66
N SER A 92 1.02 9.78 -23.25
CA SER A 92 0.78 10.78 -22.21
C SER A 92 1.32 10.33 -20.85
N LEU A 93 1.02 9.09 -20.45
CA LEU A 93 1.44 8.53 -19.15
C LEU A 93 2.94 8.25 -19.08
N ASN A 94 3.57 7.95 -20.22
CA ASN A 94 4.99 7.58 -20.29
C ASN A 94 5.86 8.66 -20.95
N ALA A 95 5.39 9.90 -21.08
CA ALA A 95 6.07 10.97 -21.84
C ALA A 95 7.54 11.16 -21.40
N ASP A 96 7.79 11.23 -20.10
CA ASP A 96 9.14 11.38 -19.54
C ASP A 96 10.02 10.15 -19.80
N ARG A 97 9.45 8.96 -19.66
CA ARG A 97 10.15 7.69 -19.89
C ARG A 97 10.53 7.52 -21.36
N ILE A 98 9.60 7.84 -22.26
CA ILE A 98 9.82 7.85 -23.71
C ILE A 98 10.91 8.86 -24.08
N LYS A 99 10.82 10.10 -23.55
CA LYS A 99 11.78 11.18 -23.82
C LYS A 99 13.19 10.83 -23.36
N ARG A 100 13.33 10.21 -22.18
CA ARG A 100 14.63 9.81 -21.63
C ARG A 100 15.15 8.50 -22.23
N GLY A 101 14.27 7.62 -22.71
CA GLY A 101 14.62 6.28 -23.18
C GLY A 101 15.17 5.38 -22.06
N THR A 102 14.94 5.75 -20.79
CA THR A 102 15.48 5.05 -19.62
C THR A 102 14.40 4.17 -19.00
N TYR A 103 14.76 2.91 -18.73
CA TYR A 103 13.99 1.94 -17.98
C TYR A 103 14.91 1.20 -17.01
N PHE A 104 14.32 0.55 -16.02
CA PHE A 104 15.12 -0.17 -15.03
C PHE A 104 15.41 -1.59 -15.48
N LYS A 105 16.64 -2.02 -15.21
CA LYS A 105 17.01 -3.41 -15.43
C LYS A 105 16.32 -4.25 -14.36
N PHE A 106 15.51 -5.22 -14.80
CA PHE A 106 14.91 -6.20 -13.92
C PHE A 106 15.99 -7.08 -13.26
N ASP A 107 16.03 -7.11 -11.93
CA ASP A 107 16.89 -8.00 -11.16
C ASP A 107 16.04 -9.07 -10.45
N GLU A 108 16.07 -10.28 -10.99
CA GLU A 108 15.33 -11.42 -10.47
C GLU A 108 15.70 -11.74 -9.01
N LYS A 109 16.94 -11.52 -8.59
CA LYS A 109 17.36 -11.82 -7.22
C LYS A 109 16.80 -10.85 -6.20
N VAL A 110 16.67 -9.58 -6.57
CA VAL A 110 16.02 -8.56 -5.72
C VAL A 110 14.56 -8.94 -5.55
N VAL A 111 13.87 -9.27 -6.64
CA VAL A 111 12.46 -9.69 -6.61
C VAL A 111 12.25 -11.00 -5.82
N GLU A 112 13.18 -11.95 -5.90
CA GLU A 112 13.16 -13.15 -5.05
C GLU A 112 13.29 -12.82 -3.56
N GLN A 113 14.12 -11.84 -3.20
CA GLN A 113 14.27 -11.36 -1.82
C GLN A 113 13.00 -10.66 -1.35
N ASP A 114 12.43 -9.79 -2.19
CA ASP A 114 11.18 -9.08 -1.92
C ASP A 114 10.03 -10.07 -1.64
N PHE A 115 9.93 -11.12 -2.47
CA PHE A 115 8.99 -12.21 -2.23
C PHE A 115 9.20 -12.88 -0.88
N ALA A 116 10.44 -13.15 -0.49
CA ALA A 116 10.75 -13.76 0.80
C ALA A 116 10.36 -12.85 1.98
N VAL A 117 10.60 -11.54 1.87
CA VAL A 117 10.21 -10.55 2.88
C VAL A 117 8.69 -10.51 3.01
N LYS A 118 7.95 -10.46 1.89
CA LYS A 118 6.48 -10.50 1.89
C LYS A 118 5.94 -11.75 2.58
N ILE A 119 6.47 -12.93 2.26
CA ILE A 119 6.04 -14.17 2.92
C ILE A 119 6.31 -14.15 4.42
N GLN A 120 7.43 -13.56 4.85
CA GLN A 120 7.72 -13.42 6.27
C GLN A 120 6.75 -12.47 6.97
N GLN A 121 6.38 -11.35 6.34
CA GLN A 121 5.38 -10.41 6.85
C GLN A 121 4.01 -11.10 7.00
N ASP A 122 3.58 -11.85 5.98
CA ASP A 122 2.34 -12.63 6.02
C ASP A 122 2.38 -13.65 7.19
N ILE A 123 3.50 -14.34 7.40
CA ILE A 123 3.69 -15.24 8.55
C ILE A 123 3.54 -14.50 9.88
N GLU A 124 4.19 -13.35 10.07
CA GLU A 124 4.08 -12.58 11.31
C GLU A 124 2.67 -12.04 11.57
N LEU A 125 1.94 -11.66 10.51
CA LEU A 125 0.53 -11.31 10.60
C LEU A 125 -0.30 -12.52 11.05
N TYR A 126 -0.12 -13.68 10.42
CA TYR A 126 -0.94 -14.87 10.70
C TYR A 126 -0.65 -15.51 12.06
N LYS A 127 0.51 -15.24 12.68
CA LYS A 127 0.75 -15.59 14.10
C LYS A 127 -0.23 -14.90 15.07
N LYS A 128 -0.88 -13.81 14.64
CA LYS A 128 -1.89 -13.08 15.43
C LYS A 128 -3.29 -13.70 15.33
N LEU A 129 -3.48 -14.74 14.52
CA LEU A 129 -4.73 -15.49 14.48
C LEU A 129 -5.05 -16.10 15.85
N PRO A 130 -6.34 -16.27 16.19
CA PRO A 130 -6.75 -16.98 17.40
C PRO A 130 -6.13 -18.37 17.49
N GLN A 131 -5.77 -18.80 18.70
CA GLN A 131 -5.12 -20.10 18.92
C GLN A 131 -5.95 -21.29 18.41
N GLU A 132 -7.29 -21.18 18.44
CA GLU A 132 -8.20 -22.19 17.88
C GLU A 132 -8.03 -22.41 16.37
N ILE A 133 -7.61 -21.38 15.62
CA ILE A 133 -7.29 -21.47 14.19
C ILE A 133 -5.82 -21.86 14.02
N LEU A 134 -4.93 -21.20 14.77
CA LEU A 134 -3.49 -21.37 14.62
C LEU A 134 -3.04 -22.81 14.87
N CYS A 135 -3.58 -23.47 15.91
CA CYS A 135 -3.30 -24.88 16.23
C CYS A 135 -3.78 -25.88 15.16
N LYS A 136 -4.61 -25.44 14.21
CA LYS A 136 -5.13 -26.26 13.11
C LYS A 136 -4.36 -26.05 11.80
N ILE A 137 -3.49 -25.05 11.76
CA ILE A 137 -2.59 -24.81 10.63
C ILE A 137 -1.37 -25.72 10.78
N ALA A 138 -1.22 -26.69 9.87
CA ALA A 138 -0.10 -27.64 9.94
C ALA A 138 1.26 -27.01 9.57
N ASP A 139 1.26 -26.01 8.69
CA ASP A 139 2.45 -25.24 8.31
C ASP A 139 2.07 -23.81 7.96
N LEU A 140 2.49 -22.85 8.79
CA LEU A 140 2.19 -21.44 8.60
C LEU A 140 2.84 -20.85 7.34
N ARG A 141 3.93 -21.45 6.84
CA ARG A 141 4.58 -21.02 5.59
C ARG A 141 3.72 -21.38 4.38
N VAL A 142 3.09 -22.55 4.40
CA VAL A 142 2.13 -22.96 3.35
C VAL A 142 0.86 -22.11 3.42
N PHE A 143 0.44 -21.76 4.63
CA PHE A 143 -0.66 -20.82 4.85
C PHE A 143 -0.37 -19.44 4.27
N ALA A 144 0.83 -18.89 4.52
CA ALA A 144 1.31 -17.63 3.94
C ALA A 144 1.43 -17.65 2.41
N LEU A 145 1.70 -18.82 1.83
CA LEU A 145 1.65 -19.03 0.38
C LEU A 145 0.21 -19.11 -0.19
N GLY A 146 -0.81 -18.88 0.64
CA GLY A 146 -2.20 -18.82 0.21
C GLY A 146 -2.90 -20.18 0.16
N TYR A 147 -2.46 -21.18 0.94
CA TYR A 147 -3.11 -22.51 0.96
C TYR A 147 -3.38 -23.02 2.38
N THR A 148 -4.55 -23.64 2.57
CA THR A 148 -4.96 -24.18 3.87
C THR A 148 -5.88 -25.40 3.75
N SER A 149 -6.19 -26.03 4.89
CA SER A 149 -7.04 -27.21 4.96
C SER A 149 -8.52 -26.80 4.93
N VAL A 150 -9.41 -27.76 4.63
CA VAL A 150 -10.86 -27.51 4.69
C VAL A 150 -11.29 -27.08 6.10
N GLU A 151 -10.72 -27.70 7.14
CA GLU A 151 -11.02 -27.40 8.54
C GLU A 151 -10.66 -25.95 8.89
N VAL A 152 -9.43 -25.53 8.61
CA VAL A 152 -8.98 -24.16 8.88
C VAL A 152 -9.78 -23.15 8.06
N LYS A 153 -10.05 -23.44 6.78
CA LYS A 153 -10.86 -22.57 5.92
C LYS A 153 -12.26 -22.31 6.49
N LYS A 154 -12.87 -23.34 7.09
CA LYS A 154 -14.18 -23.25 7.75
C LYS A 154 -14.13 -22.36 8.99
N LEU A 155 -13.06 -22.44 9.79
CA LEU A 155 -12.86 -21.59 10.97
C LEU A 155 -12.57 -20.13 10.60
N LEU A 156 -11.80 -19.90 9.54
CA LEU A 156 -11.50 -18.56 9.05
C LEU A 156 -12.74 -17.79 8.62
N LYS A 157 -13.75 -18.47 8.05
CA LYS A 157 -14.94 -17.79 7.51
C LYS A 157 -15.67 -16.90 8.53
N PRO A 158 -16.16 -17.42 9.67
CA PRO A 158 -16.81 -16.58 10.68
C PRO A 158 -15.83 -15.62 11.35
N TYR A 159 -14.57 -16.01 11.57
CA TYR A 159 -13.57 -15.14 12.17
C TYR A 159 -13.30 -13.90 11.31
N CYS A 160 -13.02 -14.07 10.03
CA CYS A 160 -12.73 -12.98 9.10
C CYS A 160 -13.94 -12.05 8.94
N ALA A 161 -15.16 -12.59 8.88
CA ALA A 161 -16.38 -11.79 8.82
C ALA A 161 -16.58 -10.92 10.07
N GLU A 162 -16.19 -11.42 11.24
CA GLU A 162 -16.22 -10.64 12.48
C GLU A 162 -15.11 -9.57 12.51
N GLN A 163 -13.91 -9.88 12.04
CA GLN A 163 -12.83 -8.88 11.92
C GLN A 163 -13.23 -7.75 10.96
N GLU A 164 -13.82 -8.08 9.81
CA GLU A 164 -14.36 -7.09 8.86
C GLU A 164 -15.40 -6.18 9.53
N ARG A 165 -16.32 -6.77 10.31
CA ARG A 165 -17.34 -6.02 11.04
C ARG A 165 -16.73 -5.05 12.07
N ILE A 166 -15.75 -5.51 12.84
CA ILE A 166 -15.05 -4.71 13.85
C ILE A 166 -14.28 -3.58 13.16
N SER A 167 -13.49 -3.91 12.15
CA SER A 167 -12.67 -2.94 11.42
C SER A 167 -13.53 -1.85 10.79
N ARG A 168 -14.58 -2.22 10.05
CA ARG A 168 -15.48 -1.26 9.41
C ARG A 168 -16.18 -0.37 10.43
N ARG A 169 -16.52 -0.89 11.61
CA ARG A 169 -17.12 -0.08 12.69
C ARG A 169 -16.12 0.95 13.21
N LEU A 170 -14.88 0.56 13.49
CA LEU A 170 -13.85 1.48 13.97
C LEU A 170 -13.50 2.54 12.92
N ARG A 171 -13.38 2.14 11.66
CA ARG A 171 -13.19 3.05 10.52
C ARG A 171 -14.30 4.09 10.44
N LYS A 172 -15.56 3.64 10.55
CA LYS A 172 -16.71 4.55 10.55
C LYS A 172 -16.68 5.56 11.70
N ILE A 173 -16.33 5.11 12.92
CA ILE A 173 -16.22 6.02 14.06
C ILE A 173 -15.10 7.05 13.83
N ALA A 174 -13.93 6.61 13.35
CA ALA A 174 -12.81 7.49 13.03
C ALA A 174 -13.21 8.54 11.99
N GLN A 175 -13.89 8.11 10.92
CA GLN A 175 -14.39 9.00 9.87
C GLN A 175 -15.36 10.05 10.42
N GLU A 176 -16.34 9.65 11.23
CA GLU A 176 -17.32 10.56 11.84
C GLU A 176 -16.66 11.55 12.82
N GLU A 177 -15.61 11.16 13.54
CA GLU A 177 -14.87 12.06 14.42
C GLU A 177 -13.98 13.03 13.62
N THR A 178 -13.33 12.55 12.55
CA THR A 178 -12.59 13.40 11.60
C THR A 178 -13.50 14.45 10.99
N GLU A 179 -14.67 14.08 10.45
CA GLU A 179 -15.63 15.02 9.85
C GLU A 179 -16.08 16.10 10.84
N LYS A 180 -16.32 15.74 12.11
CA LYS A 180 -16.65 16.71 13.16
C LYS A 180 -15.48 17.63 13.49
N ALA A 181 -14.26 17.12 13.48
CA ALA A 181 -13.07 17.92 13.71
C ALA A 181 -12.84 18.88 12.54
N GLU A 182 -12.93 18.42 11.29
CA GLU A 182 -12.75 19.24 10.08
C GLU A 182 -13.73 20.40 10.00
N ALA A 183 -14.95 20.27 10.55
CA ALA A 183 -15.89 21.38 10.66
C ALA A 183 -15.37 22.59 11.49
N HIS A 184 -14.27 22.43 12.23
CA HIS A 184 -13.60 23.49 12.97
C HIS A 184 -12.36 24.07 12.26
N LEU A 185 -11.90 23.44 11.16
CA LEU A 185 -10.78 23.95 10.36
C LEU A 185 -11.18 25.19 9.58
N SER A 186 -10.19 25.97 9.15
CA SER A 186 -10.44 27.14 8.29
C SER A 186 -10.82 26.77 6.85
N GLU A 187 -10.47 25.56 6.39
CA GLU A 187 -10.81 25.02 5.08
C GLU A 187 -10.99 23.49 5.15
N ASP A 188 -11.64 22.94 4.12
CA ASP A 188 -11.87 21.50 3.99
C ASP A 188 -10.61 20.84 3.41
N ILE A 189 -10.04 19.89 4.14
CA ILE A 189 -8.76 19.24 3.81
C ILE A 189 -8.96 17.82 3.28
N GLY A 190 -10.07 17.17 3.63
CA GLY A 190 -10.30 15.77 3.25
C GLY A 190 -9.33 14.81 3.93
N ILE A 191 -9.10 14.93 5.23
CA ILE A 191 -8.17 14.07 5.99
C ILE A 191 -8.52 12.59 5.85
N ASN A 192 -9.80 12.23 5.74
CA ASN A 192 -10.24 10.85 5.51
C ASN A 192 -9.73 10.25 4.18
N ASP A 193 -9.35 11.09 3.21
CA ASP A 193 -8.89 10.70 1.89
C ASP A 193 -7.35 10.61 1.80
N CYS A 194 -6.62 10.89 2.89
CA CYS A 194 -5.16 10.76 2.93
C CYS A 194 -4.66 9.30 2.96
N THR A 195 -5.54 8.29 2.95
CA THR A 195 -5.10 6.89 2.88
C THR A 195 -4.41 6.62 1.55
N ASP A 196 -3.36 5.81 1.56
CA ASP A 196 -2.49 5.48 0.43
C ASP A 196 -1.67 6.66 -0.13
N THR A 197 -1.66 7.81 0.56
CA THR A 197 -0.84 8.97 0.19
C THR A 197 0.63 8.77 0.62
N VAL A 198 1.58 9.11 -0.25
CA VAL A 198 3.02 9.01 0.04
C VAL A 198 3.53 10.31 0.63
N ILE A 199 4.24 10.22 1.75
CA ILE A 199 4.93 11.34 2.39
C ILE A 199 6.31 11.51 1.73
N LEU A 200 6.52 12.65 1.09
CA LEU A 200 7.77 13.03 0.43
C LEU A 200 8.75 13.72 1.37
N GLY A 201 8.26 14.32 2.46
CA GLY A 201 9.08 14.99 3.45
C GLY A 201 8.29 15.62 4.59
N ILE A 202 8.95 15.86 5.72
CA ILE A 202 8.41 16.59 6.85
C ILE A 202 9.39 17.72 7.21
N ARG A 203 8.89 18.95 7.32
CA ARG A 203 9.70 20.13 7.63
C ARG A 203 9.10 20.87 8.82
N GLU A 204 9.87 20.97 9.91
CA GLU A 204 9.49 21.77 11.07
C GLU A 204 10.06 23.19 10.92
N LYS A 205 9.19 24.19 11.06
CA LYS A 205 9.54 25.61 11.04
C LYS A 205 8.90 26.34 12.21
N GLN A 206 9.23 27.62 12.38
CA GLN A 206 8.74 28.41 13.51
C GLN A 206 7.20 28.55 13.48
N GLU A 207 6.62 28.64 12.28
CA GLU A 207 5.20 28.80 12.02
C GLU A 207 4.38 27.50 12.14
N GLY A 208 5.03 26.34 12.13
CA GLY A 208 4.37 25.04 12.20
C GLY A 208 5.10 23.94 11.45
N ILE A 209 4.35 22.89 11.06
CA ILE A 209 4.91 21.70 10.41
C ILE A 209 4.32 21.55 9.02
N TYR A 210 5.19 21.26 8.04
CA TYR A 210 4.83 20.99 6.66
C TYR A 210 5.05 19.52 6.35
N ILE A 211 4.07 18.88 5.73
CA ILE A 211 4.12 17.49 5.26
C ILE A 211 3.91 17.52 3.76
N ASP A 212 4.99 17.28 3.01
CA ASP A 212 4.98 17.27 1.55
C ASP A 212 4.45 15.90 1.10
N VAL A 213 3.44 15.86 0.22
CA VAL A 213 2.80 14.62 -0.24
C VAL A 213 2.81 14.49 -1.77
N ASP A 214 2.65 13.27 -2.28
CA ASP A 214 2.70 12.97 -3.72
C ASP A 214 1.45 13.39 -4.53
N LEU A 215 0.40 13.86 -3.86
CA LEU A 215 -0.81 14.41 -4.47
C LEU A 215 -0.69 15.90 -4.92
N GLY A 216 0.53 16.43 -5.02
CA GLY A 216 0.78 17.80 -5.54
C GLY A 216 0.62 18.93 -4.52
N GLY A 217 0.43 18.60 -3.25
CA GLY A 217 0.21 19.54 -2.16
C GLY A 217 1.16 19.37 -0.97
N THR A 218 1.04 20.29 -0.03
CA THR A 218 1.70 20.23 1.29
C THR A 218 0.65 20.46 2.37
N LEU A 219 0.52 19.52 3.30
CA LEU A 219 -0.29 19.73 4.50
C LEU A 219 0.51 20.59 5.49
N PHE A 220 -0.03 21.74 5.85
CA PHE A 220 0.56 22.66 6.81
C PHE A 220 -0.24 22.65 8.11
N VAL A 221 0.38 22.19 9.19
CA VAL A 221 -0.16 22.20 10.54
C VAL A 221 0.31 23.48 11.24
N GLU A 222 -0.56 24.46 11.36
CA GLU A 222 -0.26 25.79 11.91
C GLU A 222 0.02 25.71 13.41
N ASN A 223 1.08 26.39 13.85
CA ASN A 223 1.64 26.28 15.21
C ASN A 223 1.87 24.81 15.63
N GLY A 224 2.11 23.95 14.64
CA GLY A 224 2.20 22.51 14.76
C GLY A 224 3.39 22.04 15.57
N LYS A 225 3.21 20.94 16.29
CA LYS A 225 4.28 20.18 16.95
C LYS A 225 4.07 18.69 16.76
N ILE A 226 5.16 17.95 16.56
CA ILE A 226 5.14 16.49 16.61
C ILE A 226 5.03 16.10 18.07
N ILE A 227 3.94 15.43 18.45
CA ILE A 227 3.72 14.96 19.83
C ILE A 227 3.94 13.45 19.98
N GLU A 228 4.04 12.74 18.86
CA GLU A 228 4.42 11.33 18.82
C GLU A 228 5.04 11.01 17.45
N GLN A 229 6.18 10.32 17.47
CA GLN A 229 6.86 9.85 16.27
C GLN A 229 7.58 8.54 16.59
N GLU A 230 7.06 7.45 16.05
CA GLU A 230 7.66 6.12 16.25
C GLU A 230 8.64 5.75 15.12
N LEU A 231 8.49 6.38 13.95
CA LEU A 231 9.35 6.16 12.79
C LEU A 231 10.50 7.17 12.81
N LYS A 232 11.74 6.67 12.76
CA LYS A 232 12.95 7.49 12.89
C LYS A 232 13.16 8.44 11.71
N GLU A 233 12.74 8.02 10.52
CA GLU A 233 12.93 8.73 9.28
C GLU A 233 11.73 8.50 8.36
N VAL A 234 11.51 9.42 7.42
CA VAL A 234 10.56 9.25 6.32
C VAL A 234 11.39 8.81 5.10
N TYR A 235 11.01 7.70 4.48
CA TYR A 235 11.65 7.25 3.26
C TYR A 235 11.07 8.02 2.08
N ARG A 236 11.90 8.84 1.47
CA ARG A 236 11.49 9.68 0.35
C ARG A 236 11.44 8.84 -0.92
N TRP A 237 10.22 8.55 -1.35
CA TRP A 237 9.99 7.90 -2.63
C TRP A 237 10.60 8.70 -3.78
N ASN A 238 11.24 7.98 -4.69
CA ASN A 238 11.82 8.52 -5.89
C ASN A 238 11.29 7.76 -7.12
N PRO A 239 10.49 8.42 -7.99
CA PRO A 239 9.93 7.79 -9.20
C PRO A 239 11.01 7.33 -10.19
N HIS A 240 12.26 7.76 -10.00
CA HIS A 240 13.40 7.44 -10.84
C HIS A 240 14.35 6.40 -10.22
N ILE A 241 14.02 5.81 -9.07
CA ILE A 241 14.81 4.74 -8.43
C ILE A 241 13.84 3.64 -7.99
N PRO A 242 13.92 2.41 -8.56
CA PRO A 242 13.11 1.28 -8.14
C PRO A 242 13.42 0.97 -6.69
N ASN A 243 12.38 0.65 -5.92
CA ASN A 243 12.53 0.35 -4.50
C ASN A 243 13.36 1.43 -3.79
N SER A 244 13.12 2.73 -4.03
CA SER A 244 13.78 3.84 -3.30
C SER A 244 13.39 3.94 -1.82
N GLY A 245 12.53 3.02 -1.38
CA GLY A 245 11.76 3.15 -0.16
C GLY A 245 10.64 4.19 -0.30
N LEU A 246 9.64 4.06 0.56
CA LEU A 246 8.51 4.99 0.63
C LEU A 246 7.92 4.98 2.04
N SER A 247 7.32 6.11 2.41
CA SER A 247 6.48 6.25 3.59
C SER A 247 5.05 6.51 3.14
N ILE A 248 4.16 5.55 3.39
CA ILE A 248 2.75 5.63 2.97
C ILE A 248 1.82 5.73 4.16
N ILE A 249 0.80 6.56 4.06
CA ILE A 249 -0.25 6.69 5.07
C ILE A 249 -1.21 5.50 4.92
N LEU A 250 -1.21 4.60 5.89
CA LEU A 250 -2.14 3.48 5.95
C LEU A 250 -3.52 3.88 6.50
N ALA A 251 -3.54 4.91 7.33
CA ALA A 251 -4.75 5.47 7.92
C ALA A 251 -4.49 6.87 8.49
N SER A 252 -5.53 7.68 8.46
CA SER A 252 -5.56 9.05 8.97
C SER A 252 -6.81 9.26 9.81
N GLU A 253 -6.69 10.02 10.90
CA GLU A 253 -7.83 10.49 11.68
C GLU A 253 -7.50 11.83 12.37
N LEU A 254 -8.52 12.67 12.52
CA LEU A 254 -8.41 14.00 13.12
C LEU A 254 -9.31 14.11 14.35
N HIS A 255 -8.78 14.69 15.43
CA HIS A 255 -9.56 15.03 16.61
C HIS A 255 -9.42 16.51 16.94
N TYR A 256 -10.49 17.14 17.41
CA TYR A 256 -10.47 18.52 17.89
C TYR A 256 -10.77 18.54 19.40
N THR A 257 -9.76 18.85 20.22
CA THR A 257 -9.90 18.90 21.68
C THR A 257 -9.11 20.06 22.27
N ASN A 258 -9.70 20.76 23.25
CA ASN A 258 -9.08 21.92 23.91
C ASN A 258 -8.57 22.97 22.90
N GLU A 259 -9.43 23.31 21.91
CA GLU A 259 -9.15 24.31 20.87
C GLU A 259 -7.90 24.01 20.02
N LYS A 260 -7.54 22.71 19.91
CA LYS A 260 -6.43 22.25 19.10
C LYS A 260 -6.78 20.99 18.33
N PHE A 261 -6.18 20.86 17.17
CA PHE A 261 -6.25 19.68 16.33
C PHE A 261 -5.17 18.68 16.73
N GLU A 262 -5.54 17.41 16.81
CA GLU A 262 -4.62 16.28 16.90
C GLU A 262 -4.81 15.41 15.64
N LEU A 263 -3.85 15.51 14.72
CA LEU A 263 -3.81 14.76 13.47
C LEU A 263 -2.96 13.51 13.68
N HIS A 264 -3.56 12.34 13.50
CA HIS A 264 -2.87 11.05 13.61
C HIS A 264 -2.73 10.40 12.24
N PHE A 265 -1.50 10.04 11.89
CA PHE A 265 -1.20 9.15 10.78
C PHE A 265 -0.65 7.83 11.31
N LEU A 266 -1.22 6.73 10.82
CA LEU A 266 -0.58 5.42 10.85
C LEU A 266 0.19 5.27 9.53
N ILE A 267 1.51 5.17 9.62
CA ILE A 267 2.40 5.18 8.46
C ILE A 267 3.10 3.83 8.35
N GLU A 268 3.24 3.34 7.12
CA GLU A 268 4.16 2.27 6.78
C GLU A 268 5.40 2.83 6.08
N ASN A 269 6.56 2.53 6.66
CA ASN A 269 7.85 2.76 6.05
C ASN A 269 8.33 1.48 5.39
N VAL A 270 8.46 1.49 4.06
CA VAL A 270 9.08 0.42 3.29
C VAL A 270 10.45 0.91 2.85
N ASN A 271 11.52 0.20 3.21
CA ASN A 271 12.88 0.56 2.78
C ASN A 271 13.23 -0.04 1.41
N GLU A 272 14.45 0.20 0.94
CA GLU A 272 14.92 -0.29 -0.37
C GLU A 272 15.01 -1.81 -0.50
N LYS A 273 14.92 -2.53 0.62
CA LYS A 273 14.90 -4.00 0.69
C LYS A 273 13.49 -4.55 0.93
N ASN A 274 12.47 -3.70 0.78
CA ASN A 274 11.07 -3.99 1.08
C ASN A 274 10.79 -4.41 2.54
N GLU A 275 11.71 -4.11 3.45
CA GLU A 275 11.46 -4.29 4.88
C GLU A 275 10.50 -3.19 5.34
N SER A 276 9.41 -3.59 5.99
CA SER A 276 8.34 -2.72 6.44
C SER A 276 8.40 -2.46 7.94
N GLN A 277 8.17 -1.20 8.33
CA GLN A 277 7.90 -0.79 9.69
C GLN A 277 6.66 0.08 9.75
N VAL A 278 5.68 -0.31 10.57
CA VAL A 278 4.49 0.50 10.84
C VAL A 278 4.65 1.30 12.12
N GLY A 279 4.39 2.61 12.06
CA GLY A 279 4.48 3.50 13.21
C GLY A 279 3.56 4.70 13.12
N TYR A 280 3.34 5.35 14.26
CA TYR A 280 2.55 6.57 14.31
C TYR A 280 3.38 7.83 14.07
N LEU A 281 2.75 8.80 13.42
CA LEU A 281 3.10 10.21 13.44
C LEU A 281 1.87 10.98 13.92
N THR A 282 1.98 11.63 15.08
CA THR A 282 0.91 12.49 15.59
C THR A 282 1.39 13.93 15.66
N LEU A 283 0.62 14.83 15.05
CA LEU A 283 0.85 16.27 15.07
C LEU A 283 -0.25 16.97 15.87
N ARG A 284 0.11 18.03 16.57
CA ARG A 284 -0.85 18.91 17.25
C ARG A 284 -0.68 20.34 16.82
N GLY A 285 -1.75 20.98 16.38
CA GLY A 285 -1.75 22.35 15.84
C GLY A 285 -2.99 23.16 16.20
N THR A 286 -3.01 24.42 15.77
CA THR A 286 -4.19 25.30 15.89
C THR A 286 -5.07 25.27 14.66
N ASP A 287 -4.54 24.87 13.51
CA ASP A 287 -5.25 24.72 12.25
C ASP A 287 -4.47 23.78 11.31
N ILE A 288 -5.11 23.32 10.24
CA ILE A 288 -4.52 22.49 9.18
C ILE A 288 -4.94 23.07 7.84
N LYS A 289 -3.97 23.31 6.96
CA LYS A 289 -4.17 23.94 5.65
C LYS A 289 -3.51 23.14 4.54
N GLU A 290 -4.07 23.19 3.34
CA GLU A 290 -3.45 22.64 2.15
C GLU A 290 -2.74 23.76 1.36
N ILE A 291 -1.43 23.61 1.19
CA ILE A 291 -0.64 24.50 0.35
C ILE A 291 -0.42 23.79 -0.97
N VAL A 292 -1.16 24.20 -1.99
CA VAL A 292 -0.91 23.75 -3.36
C VAL A 292 0.41 24.35 -3.83
N THR A 293 1.40 23.50 -4.04
CA THR A 293 2.59 23.88 -4.78
C THR A 293 2.16 24.16 -6.21
N SER A 294 2.09 25.44 -6.59
CA SER A 294 2.05 25.80 -8.00
C SER A 294 3.34 25.31 -8.61
N GLU A 295 3.28 24.23 -9.38
CA GLU A 295 4.37 23.90 -10.28
C GLU A 295 4.60 25.11 -11.18
N GLU A 296 5.79 25.70 -11.10
CA GLU A 296 6.25 26.63 -12.12
C GLU A 296 6.21 25.92 -13.47
N VAL A 297 5.42 26.52 -14.38
CA VAL A 297 5.19 26.22 -15.80
C VAL A 297 6.41 25.65 -16.55
#